data_AF-A0A960WWB3-F1
#
_entry.id   AF-A0A960WWB3-F1
#
_cell.length_a   1.000
_cell.length_b   1.000
_cell.length_c   1.000
_cell.angle_alpha   90.00
_cell.angle_beta   90.00
_cell.angle_gamma   90.00
#
_symmetry.space_group_name_H-M   'P 1'
#
loop_
_entity.id
_entity.type
_entity.pdbx_description
1 polymer ?
#
loop_
_entity_poly.entity_id
_entity_poly.type
_entity_poly.pdbx_seq_one_letter_code
_entity_poly.pdbx_strand_id
1 'polypeptide(L)'
;MVDKRVGVILDQLREGGVLDNTIVIFFADHGRPMPWGKQWLSVEGLQVPLIMRGPGLAAGGVEDRLVSLIDLAPSLLELAGLPIPNWMEGKPILRAEFPVRSEIFAARDRCGDAQDRIRAVIGMDHLLVKNFDPSLSRLNWSGYKEASYPGMPLLRLLGAAGQLNAFQAQWIAPTRPELEFYDLKKDAAGLHNVAVSSANDPLMKRMQDAMGKWIKTTGDRGALPDPPTEPTLEEIQKAKRGDYQRTWEKRLKKGEPTDAERVAWWEESYGLPPKVIVP
;
A
#
# COMPACT_ATOMS: atom_id res chain seq x y z
N MET A 1 21.43 -3.17 0.96
CA MET A 1 21.73 -2.47 2.24
C MET A 1 21.02 -3.14 3.42
N VAL A 2 19.68 -3.23 3.41
CA VAL A 2 18.85 -3.79 4.50
C VAL A 2 19.25 -5.22 4.88
N ASP A 3 19.37 -6.12 3.91
CA ASP A 3 19.80 -7.51 4.09
C ASP A 3 21.04 -7.66 5.00
N LYS A 4 22.14 -6.94 4.66
CA LYS A 4 23.36 -6.92 5.48
C LYS A 4 23.11 -6.44 6.92
N ARG A 5 22.19 -5.50 7.15
CA ARG A 5 21.90 -5.00 8.51
C ARG A 5 21.10 -6.02 9.31
N VAL A 6 20.19 -6.75 8.66
CA VAL A 6 19.50 -7.89 9.28
C VAL A 6 20.53 -8.95 9.71
N GLY A 7 21.50 -9.26 8.86
CA GLY A 7 22.62 -10.15 9.20
C GLY A 7 23.35 -9.72 10.47
N VAL A 8 23.75 -8.44 10.56
CA VAL A 8 24.41 -7.88 11.75
C VAL A 8 23.55 -8.03 13.02
N ILE A 9 22.24 -7.75 12.94
CA ILE A 9 21.34 -7.90 14.10
C ILE A 9 21.26 -9.37 14.53
N LEU A 10 21.18 -10.30 13.60
CA LEU A 10 21.15 -11.74 13.90
C LEU A 10 22.47 -12.22 14.51
N ASP A 11 23.61 -11.71 14.04
CA ASP A 11 24.92 -12.02 14.61
C ASP A 11 25.04 -11.50 16.04
N GLN A 12 24.55 -10.29 16.33
CA GLN A 12 24.50 -9.74 17.69
C GLN A 12 23.65 -10.59 18.65
N LEU A 13 22.49 -11.07 18.20
CA LEU A 13 21.65 -11.98 18.99
C LEU A 13 22.35 -13.33 19.24
N ARG A 14 23.14 -13.81 18.27
CA ARG A 14 23.91 -15.05 18.39
C ARG A 14 25.07 -14.90 19.37
N GLU A 15 25.84 -13.83 19.26
CA GLU A 15 26.95 -13.48 20.16
C GLU A 15 26.47 -13.29 21.60
N GLY A 16 25.28 -12.73 21.78
CA GLY A 16 24.62 -12.61 23.09
C GLY A 16 24.06 -13.93 23.65
N GLY A 17 24.09 -15.03 22.88
CA GLY A 17 23.55 -16.32 23.31
C GLY A 17 22.03 -16.36 23.47
N VAL A 18 21.30 -15.38 22.92
CA VAL A 18 19.84 -15.23 23.08
C VAL A 18 19.04 -15.58 21.84
N LEU A 19 19.71 -15.79 20.70
CA LEU A 19 19.05 -16.01 19.40
C LEU A 19 18.06 -17.18 19.42
N ASP A 20 18.38 -18.29 20.07
CA ASP A 20 17.53 -19.49 20.08
C ASP A 20 16.28 -19.33 20.97
N ASN A 21 16.28 -18.34 21.85
CA ASN A 21 15.13 -17.96 22.69
C ASN A 21 14.47 -16.65 22.22
N THR A 22 14.72 -16.23 20.98
CA THR A 22 14.19 -14.98 20.42
C THR A 22 13.30 -15.27 19.21
N ILE A 23 12.10 -14.68 19.19
CA ILE A 23 11.29 -14.58 17.97
C ILE A 23 11.74 -13.34 17.19
N VAL A 24 12.16 -13.54 15.95
CA VAL A 24 12.53 -12.50 14.98
C VAL A 24 11.44 -12.42 13.92
N ILE A 25 10.89 -11.22 13.71
CA ILE A 25 9.85 -10.94 12.70
C ILE A 25 10.40 -9.87 11.75
N PHE A 26 10.47 -10.19 10.46
CA PHE A 26 10.87 -9.28 9.40
C PHE A 26 9.66 -9.04 8.48
N PHE A 27 9.29 -7.78 8.28
CA PHE A 27 8.20 -7.40 7.39
C PHE A 27 8.38 -6.01 6.80
N ALA A 28 7.61 -5.69 5.75
CA ALA A 28 7.45 -4.32 5.26
C ALA A 28 6.08 -3.78 5.68
N ASP A 29 5.97 -2.47 5.88
CA ASP A 29 4.73 -1.79 6.29
C ASP A 29 3.73 -1.62 5.13
N HIS A 30 4.23 -1.50 3.90
CA HIS A 30 3.43 -1.37 2.69
C HIS A 30 4.23 -1.75 1.43
N GLY A 31 3.56 -1.82 0.28
CA GLY A 31 4.18 -2.04 -1.03
C GLY A 31 5.21 -1.00 -1.47
N ARG A 32 5.81 -1.24 -2.64
CA ARG A 32 6.90 -0.42 -3.21
C ARG A 32 6.44 1.02 -3.52
N PRO A 33 7.29 2.06 -3.39
CA PRO A 33 6.96 3.44 -3.79
C PRO A 33 6.86 3.63 -5.31
N MET A 34 5.84 3.04 -5.92
CA MET A 34 5.47 3.10 -7.34
C MET A 34 4.00 3.51 -7.48
N PRO A 35 3.56 3.97 -8.66
CA PRO A 35 2.20 4.49 -8.88
C PRO A 35 1.08 3.62 -8.32
N TRP A 36 1.20 2.29 -8.41
CA TRP A 36 0.22 1.32 -7.94
C TRP A 36 0.66 0.48 -6.74
N GLY A 37 1.74 0.84 -6.07
CA GLY A 37 2.20 0.16 -4.85
C GLY A 37 1.76 0.92 -3.61
N LYS A 38 2.73 1.47 -2.86
CA LYS A 38 2.54 2.31 -1.67
C LYS A 38 1.36 3.29 -1.83
N GLN A 39 0.48 3.32 -0.82
CA GLN A 39 -0.77 4.09 -0.74
C GLN A 39 -1.95 3.56 -1.57
N TRP A 40 -1.82 2.45 -2.30
CA TRP A 40 -2.91 1.85 -3.05
C TRP A 40 -3.32 0.50 -2.49
N LEU A 41 -4.62 0.22 -2.50
CA LEU A 41 -5.18 -1.07 -2.09
C LEU A 41 -5.18 -2.06 -3.26
N SER A 42 -4.04 -2.20 -3.92
CA SER A 42 -3.75 -3.16 -4.99
C SER A 42 -2.96 -4.35 -4.41
N VAL A 43 -2.76 -5.40 -5.20
CA VAL A 43 -1.88 -6.52 -4.80
C VAL A 43 -0.46 -6.01 -4.46
N GLU A 44 0.15 -5.24 -5.36
CA GLU A 44 1.50 -4.65 -5.16
C GLU A 44 1.58 -3.71 -3.94
N GLY A 45 0.46 -3.06 -3.57
CA GLY A 45 0.40 -2.15 -2.43
C GLY A 45 0.17 -2.84 -1.08
N LEU A 46 -0.53 -3.98 -1.09
CA LEU A 46 -0.98 -4.71 0.09
C LEU A 46 -0.12 -5.93 0.44
N GLN A 47 0.41 -6.64 -0.56
CA GLN A 47 1.17 -7.86 -0.36
C GLN A 47 2.61 -7.52 0.02
N VAL A 48 2.93 -7.66 1.30
CA VAL A 48 4.25 -7.36 1.88
C VAL A 48 4.96 -8.64 2.32
N PRO A 49 6.31 -8.67 2.34
CA PRO A 49 7.02 -9.77 2.96
C PRO A 49 6.67 -9.86 4.45
N LEU A 50 6.51 -11.08 4.95
CA LEU A 50 6.45 -11.41 6.38
C LEU A 50 7.23 -12.72 6.60
N ILE A 51 8.35 -12.63 7.30
CA ILE A 51 9.23 -13.76 7.60
C ILE A 51 9.39 -13.83 9.11
N MET A 52 9.21 -15.01 9.69
CA MET A 52 9.30 -15.24 11.12
C MET A 52 10.27 -16.37 11.42
N ARG A 53 11.08 -16.20 12.48
CA ARG A 53 12.04 -17.19 12.97
C ARG A 53 12.03 -17.21 14.48
N GLY A 54 12.12 -18.40 15.08
CA GLY A 54 12.43 -18.54 16.50
C GLY A 54 11.79 -19.79 17.10
N PRO A 55 11.77 -19.90 18.44
CA PRO A 55 11.29 -21.10 19.12
C PRO A 55 9.82 -21.39 18.80
N GLY A 56 9.48 -22.67 18.57
CA GLY A 56 8.12 -23.11 18.25
C GLY A 56 7.67 -22.88 16.80
N LEU A 57 8.49 -22.25 15.95
CA LEU A 57 8.21 -22.08 14.53
C LEU A 57 8.95 -23.14 13.69
N ALA A 58 8.24 -23.76 12.75
CA ALA A 58 8.83 -24.73 11.83
C ALA A 58 9.82 -24.04 10.87
N ALA A 59 11.04 -24.57 10.76
CA ALA A 59 12.04 -24.07 9.83
C ALA A 59 11.64 -24.38 8.38
N GLY A 60 11.76 -23.39 7.49
CA GLY A 60 11.49 -23.56 6.05
C GLY A 60 10.02 -23.77 5.67
N GLY A 61 9.10 -23.66 6.64
CA GLY A 61 7.67 -23.70 6.36
C GLY A 61 7.19 -22.47 5.58
N VAL A 62 6.19 -22.67 4.74
CA VAL A 62 5.44 -21.60 4.07
C VAL A 62 4.00 -21.66 4.55
N GLU A 63 3.46 -20.49 4.90
CA GLU A 63 2.08 -20.34 5.30
C GLU A 63 1.34 -19.58 4.20
N ASP A 64 0.38 -20.26 3.55
CA ASP A 64 -0.38 -19.70 2.45
C ASP A 64 -1.70 -19.07 2.91
N ARG A 65 -2.12 -19.23 4.17
CA ARG A 65 -3.36 -18.62 4.67
C ARG A 65 -3.23 -17.10 4.81
N LEU A 66 -4.38 -16.43 4.81
CA LEU A 66 -4.46 -14.97 4.95
C LEU A 66 -3.92 -14.47 6.30
N VAL A 67 -2.95 -13.57 6.22
CA VAL A 67 -2.36 -12.82 7.34
C VAL A 67 -2.47 -11.32 7.07
N SER A 68 -2.78 -10.57 8.11
CA SER A 68 -2.69 -9.10 8.12
C SER A 68 -1.65 -8.65 9.13
N LEU A 69 -0.95 -7.53 8.90
CA LEU A 69 0.02 -7.02 9.86
C LEU A 69 -0.60 -6.67 11.23
N ILE A 70 -1.91 -6.42 11.29
CA ILE A 70 -2.62 -6.21 12.56
C ILE A 70 -2.65 -7.49 13.44
N ASP A 71 -2.37 -8.66 12.86
CA ASP A 71 -2.25 -9.93 13.57
C ASP A 71 -0.98 -9.99 14.44
N LEU A 72 0.03 -9.16 14.16
CA LEU A 72 1.29 -9.16 14.91
C LEU A 72 1.09 -8.70 16.35
N ALA A 73 0.29 -7.65 16.59
CA ALA A 73 0.03 -7.13 17.93
C ALA A 73 -0.58 -8.18 18.89
N PRO A 74 -1.70 -8.85 18.56
CA PRO A 74 -2.25 -9.89 19.42
C PRO A 74 -1.35 -11.13 19.49
N SER A 75 -0.55 -11.42 18.47
CA SER A 75 0.47 -12.49 18.53
C SER A 75 1.53 -12.22 19.60
N LEU A 76 2.01 -10.98 19.69
CA LEU A 76 3.02 -10.60 20.68
C LEU A 76 2.44 -10.56 22.11
N LEU A 77 1.18 -10.12 22.27
CA LEU A 77 0.49 -10.18 23.56
C LEU A 77 0.35 -11.63 24.04
N GLU A 78 -0.09 -12.53 23.15
CA GLU A 78 -0.18 -13.95 23.47
C GLU A 78 1.17 -14.55 23.85
N LEU A 79 2.23 -14.25 23.07
CA LEU A 79 3.58 -14.72 23.36
C LEU A 79 4.08 -14.22 24.73
N ALA A 80 3.69 -13.02 25.13
CA ALA A 80 4.02 -12.44 26.43
C ALA A 80 3.13 -12.95 27.59
N GLY A 81 2.15 -13.84 27.33
CA GLY A 81 1.19 -14.29 28.33
C GLY A 81 0.21 -13.20 28.79
N LEU A 82 0.02 -12.16 27.97
CA LEU A 82 -0.87 -11.04 28.27
C LEU A 82 -2.26 -11.25 27.62
N PRO A 83 -3.33 -10.73 28.24
CA PRO A 83 -4.67 -10.82 27.66
C PRO A 83 -4.75 -10.01 26.36
N ILE A 84 -5.41 -10.57 25.35
CA ILE A 84 -5.71 -9.88 24.10
C ILE A 84 -7.00 -9.07 24.29
N PRO A 85 -6.99 -7.74 24.10
CA PRO A 85 -8.20 -6.94 24.18
C PRO A 85 -9.24 -7.34 23.13
N ASN A 86 -10.51 -7.35 23.51
CA ASN A 86 -11.62 -7.76 22.64
C ASN A 86 -11.87 -6.84 21.43
N TRP A 87 -11.30 -5.64 21.43
CA TRP A 87 -11.37 -4.69 20.31
C TRP A 87 -10.29 -4.92 19.24
N MET A 88 -9.30 -5.79 19.49
CA MET A 88 -8.32 -6.15 18.47
C MET A 88 -8.97 -7.04 17.41
N GLU A 89 -8.95 -6.59 16.16
CA GLU A 89 -9.46 -7.37 15.02
C GLU A 89 -8.45 -8.43 14.55
N GLY A 90 -7.16 -8.23 14.85
CA GLY A 90 -6.12 -9.19 14.53
C GLY A 90 -6.27 -10.50 15.28
N LYS A 91 -5.79 -11.59 14.70
CA LYS A 91 -5.76 -12.92 15.33
C LYS A 91 -4.32 -13.37 15.52
N PRO A 92 -3.95 -13.96 16.66
CA PRO A 92 -2.59 -14.45 16.86
C PRO A 92 -2.19 -15.51 15.83
N ILE A 93 -0.97 -15.40 15.30
CA ILE A 93 -0.41 -16.26 14.24
C ILE A 93 0.88 -16.99 14.66
N LEU A 94 1.34 -16.81 15.91
CA LEU A 94 2.52 -17.49 16.48
C LEU A 94 2.19 -18.73 17.31
N ARG A 95 0.93 -19.18 17.27
CA ARG A 95 0.41 -20.36 17.98
C ARG A 95 0.38 -21.60 17.09
N ALA A 96 0.24 -22.77 17.71
CA ALA A 96 0.13 -24.05 16.99
C ALA A 96 -1.11 -24.11 16.07
N GLU A 97 -2.25 -23.62 16.54
CA GLU A 97 -3.47 -23.55 15.73
C GLU A 97 -3.57 -22.19 15.04
N PHE A 98 -3.18 -22.16 13.77
CA PHE A 98 -3.20 -20.94 12.99
C PHE A 98 -4.63 -20.51 12.62
N PRO A 99 -4.95 -19.20 12.65
CA PRO A 99 -6.30 -18.71 12.47
C PRO A 99 -6.87 -18.99 11.08
N VAL A 100 -8.09 -19.53 11.04
CA VAL A 100 -8.86 -19.66 9.80
C VAL A 100 -9.73 -18.42 9.59
N ARG A 101 -9.61 -17.82 8.39
CA ARG A 101 -10.45 -16.72 7.92
C ARG A 101 -10.55 -16.78 6.40
N SER A 102 -11.71 -16.42 5.85
CA SER A 102 -11.94 -16.37 4.40
C SER A 102 -11.49 -15.05 3.77
N GLU A 103 -11.36 -14.00 4.59
CA GLU A 103 -11.03 -12.66 4.13
C GLU A 103 -10.34 -11.83 5.22
N ILE A 104 -9.62 -10.80 4.78
CA ILE A 104 -9.08 -9.70 5.58
C ILE A 104 -9.46 -8.37 4.93
N PHE A 105 -9.32 -7.28 5.68
CA PHE A 105 -9.73 -5.95 5.27
C PHE A 105 -8.53 -5.01 5.23
N ALA A 106 -8.58 -4.03 4.33
CA ALA A 106 -7.63 -2.93 4.29
C ALA A 106 -8.35 -1.60 4.05
N ALA A 107 -7.75 -0.52 4.55
CA ALA A 107 -8.29 0.82 4.45
C ALA A 107 -7.18 1.81 4.09
N ARG A 108 -7.56 2.82 3.31
CA ARG A 108 -6.73 3.99 3.02
C ARG A 108 -7.61 5.22 3.08
N ASP A 109 -7.17 6.20 3.84
CA ASP A 109 -7.77 7.54 3.88
C ASP A 109 -6.73 8.57 3.36
N ARG A 110 -6.71 9.78 3.92
CA ARG A 110 -5.76 10.83 3.53
C ARG A 110 -4.30 10.38 3.69
N CYS A 111 -3.53 10.53 2.62
CA CYS A 111 -2.10 10.26 2.59
C CYS A 111 -1.33 11.56 2.36
N GLY A 112 -0.91 12.21 3.45
CA GLY A 112 -0.31 13.54 3.38
C GLY A 112 -1.35 14.59 3.00
N ASP A 113 -1.16 15.18 1.82
CA ASP A 113 -2.01 16.18 1.17
C ASP A 113 -3.01 15.58 0.16
N ALA A 114 -2.87 14.28 -0.16
CA ALA A 114 -3.80 13.56 -1.02
C ALA A 114 -4.96 12.98 -0.20
N GLN A 115 -6.11 13.67 -0.18
CA GLN A 115 -7.36 13.13 0.35
C GLN A 115 -7.90 12.01 -0.54
N ASP A 116 -8.37 10.95 0.10
CA ASP A 116 -9.01 9.81 -0.53
C ASP A 116 -9.74 9.00 0.54
N ARG A 117 -10.64 8.11 0.12
CA ARG A 117 -11.22 7.06 0.97
C ARG A 117 -11.43 5.80 0.15
N ILE A 118 -10.62 4.80 0.43
CA ILE A 118 -10.63 3.49 -0.25
C ILE A 118 -10.71 2.39 0.79
N ARG A 119 -11.52 1.36 0.53
CA ARG A 119 -11.59 0.14 1.34
C ARG A 119 -11.42 -1.09 0.46
N ALA A 120 -10.84 -2.14 1.02
CA ALA A 120 -10.67 -3.40 0.32
C ALA A 120 -11.06 -4.61 1.18
N VAL A 121 -11.59 -5.63 0.51
CA VAL A 121 -11.77 -6.98 1.05
C VAL A 121 -10.86 -7.90 0.25
N ILE A 122 -9.99 -8.62 0.96
CA ILE A 122 -8.96 -9.46 0.38
C ILE A 122 -9.28 -10.90 0.77
N GLY A 123 -9.58 -11.73 -0.22
CA GLY A 123 -9.63 -13.18 -0.08
C GLY A 123 -8.36 -13.83 -0.62
N MET A 124 -8.25 -15.15 -0.51
CA MET A 124 -7.12 -15.92 -1.08
C MET A 124 -6.96 -15.70 -2.59
N ASP A 125 -8.10 -15.63 -3.28
CA ASP A 125 -8.18 -15.72 -4.73
C ASP A 125 -8.85 -14.51 -5.37
N HIS A 126 -9.25 -13.53 -4.56
CA HIS A 126 -10.05 -12.39 -5.01
C HIS A 126 -9.70 -11.14 -4.22
N LEU A 127 -9.74 -10.00 -4.90
CA LEU A 127 -9.61 -8.68 -4.29
C LEU A 127 -10.79 -7.81 -4.73
N LEU A 128 -11.53 -7.29 -3.76
CA LEU A 128 -12.55 -6.27 -3.98
C LEU A 128 -12.05 -4.94 -3.43
N VAL A 129 -12.10 -3.88 -4.23
CA VAL A 129 -11.78 -2.51 -3.82
C VAL A 129 -12.98 -1.62 -4.06
N LYS A 130 -13.27 -0.74 -3.10
CA LYS A 130 -14.26 0.34 -3.24
C LYS A 130 -13.58 1.69 -3.11
N ASN A 131 -13.67 2.50 -4.15
CA ASN A 131 -13.30 3.91 -4.15
C ASN A 131 -14.54 4.73 -3.80
N PHE A 132 -14.53 5.44 -2.67
CA PHE A 132 -15.65 6.28 -2.26
C PHE A 132 -15.67 7.65 -2.96
N ASP A 133 -14.56 8.04 -3.59
CA ASP A 133 -14.48 9.21 -4.46
C ASP A 133 -13.97 8.81 -5.87
N PRO A 134 -14.88 8.35 -6.75
CA PRO A 134 -14.53 7.94 -8.11
C PRO A 134 -14.21 9.13 -9.03
N SER A 135 -14.48 10.38 -8.60
CA SER A 135 -14.18 11.59 -9.36
C SER A 135 -12.68 11.94 -9.35
N LEU A 136 -11.92 11.37 -8.42
CA LEU A 136 -10.48 11.56 -8.32
C LEU A 136 -9.70 10.63 -9.27
N SER A 137 -8.62 11.18 -9.84
CA SER A 137 -7.57 10.39 -10.48
C SER A 137 -6.80 9.55 -9.47
N ARG A 138 -6.29 8.38 -9.89
CA ARG A 138 -5.33 7.62 -9.09
C ARG A 138 -3.99 8.34 -8.94
N LEU A 139 -3.68 9.31 -9.80
CA LEU A 139 -2.54 10.19 -9.60
C LEU A 139 -2.93 11.51 -8.94
N ASN A 140 -3.92 11.50 -8.04
CA ASN A 140 -4.25 12.68 -7.24
C ASN A 140 -3.00 13.29 -6.58
N TRP A 141 -2.96 14.61 -6.58
CA TRP A 141 -1.74 15.36 -6.31
C TRP A 141 -1.25 15.14 -4.88
N SER A 142 0.06 14.95 -4.75
CA SER A 142 0.75 14.98 -3.46
C SER A 142 2.16 15.51 -3.66
N GLY A 143 2.54 16.55 -2.91
CA GLY A 143 3.86 17.16 -3.00
C GLY A 143 4.99 16.15 -2.77
N TYR A 144 4.79 15.19 -1.87
CA TYR A 144 5.75 14.12 -1.63
C TYR A 144 5.92 13.21 -2.85
N LYS A 145 4.81 12.71 -3.43
CA LYS A 145 4.86 11.82 -4.62
C LYS A 145 5.46 12.56 -5.81
N GLU A 146 5.04 13.79 -6.05
CA GLU A 146 5.53 14.62 -7.16
C GLU A 146 7.01 15.00 -7.01
N ALA A 147 7.55 15.04 -5.78
CA ALA A 147 8.96 15.28 -5.51
C ALA A 147 9.81 14.00 -5.47
N SER A 148 9.23 12.82 -5.25
CA SER A 148 10.00 11.61 -4.90
C SER A 148 9.83 10.46 -5.87
N TYR A 149 8.75 10.42 -6.65
CA TYR A 149 8.39 9.26 -7.46
C TYR A 149 8.64 9.59 -8.95
N PRO A 150 9.75 9.11 -9.56
CA PRO A 150 10.03 9.37 -10.98
C PRO A 150 8.97 8.78 -11.92
N GLY A 151 8.26 7.72 -11.49
CA GLY A 151 7.21 7.08 -12.27
C GLY A 151 5.99 7.96 -12.54
N MET A 152 5.69 8.95 -11.70
CA MET A 152 4.52 9.82 -11.88
C MET A 152 4.64 10.76 -13.09
N PRO A 153 5.68 11.61 -13.19
CA PRO A 153 5.87 12.44 -14.38
C PRO A 153 6.12 11.60 -15.63
N LEU A 154 6.83 10.47 -15.52
CA LEU A 154 7.04 9.55 -16.63
C LEU A 154 5.73 9.01 -17.20
N LEU A 155 4.80 8.54 -16.35
CA LEU A 155 3.50 8.06 -16.82
C LEU A 155 2.71 9.14 -17.56
N ARG A 156 2.78 10.40 -17.11
CA ARG A 156 2.09 11.51 -17.80
C ARG A 156 2.70 11.83 -19.15
N LEU A 157 4.03 11.82 -19.27
CA LEU A 157 4.71 12.00 -20.57
C LEU A 157 4.37 10.88 -21.56
N LEU A 158 4.46 9.62 -21.13
CA LEU A 158 4.11 8.48 -21.96
C LEU A 158 2.61 8.48 -22.32
N GLY A 159 1.75 8.95 -21.41
CA GLY A 159 0.33 9.14 -21.65
C GLY A 159 0.05 10.17 -22.74
N ALA A 160 0.70 11.33 -22.67
CA ALA A 160 0.60 12.36 -23.69
C ALA A 160 1.10 11.88 -25.07
N ALA A 161 2.09 10.98 -25.09
CA ALA A 161 2.62 10.35 -26.30
C ALA A 161 1.80 9.14 -26.79
N GLY A 162 0.72 8.74 -26.11
CA GLY A 162 -0.07 7.56 -26.48
C GLY A 162 0.67 6.22 -26.31
N GLN A 163 1.71 6.17 -25.47
CA GLN A 163 2.60 5.02 -25.28
C GLN A 163 2.23 4.12 -24.10
N LEU A 164 1.13 4.42 -23.40
CA LEU A 164 0.67 3.62 -22.26
C LEU A 164 -0.18 2.44 -22.72
N ASN A 165 0.01 1.29 -22.09
CA ASN A 165 -0.96 0.20 -22.18
C ASN A 165 -2.22 0.51 -21.35
N ALA A 166 -3.27 -0.31 -21.50
CA ALA A 166 -4.54 -0.10 -20.81
C ALA A 166 -4.40 -0.04 -19.28
N PHE A 167 -3.57 -0.92 -18.69
CA PHE A 167 -3.32 -0.92 -17.25
C PHE A 167 -2.68 0.40 -16.80
N GLN A 168 -1.67 0.91 -17.51
CA GLN A 168 -0.98 2.14 -17.14
C GLN A 168 -1.86 3.38 -17.37
N ALA A 169 -2.62 3.41 -18.46
CA ALA A 169 -3.50 4.53 -18.81
C ALA A 169 -4.56 4.78 -17.73
N GLN A 170 -5.06 3.73 -17.05
CA GLN A 170 -6.04 3.86 -15.98
C GLN A 170 -5.52 4.64 -14.75
N TRP A 171 -4.20 4.73 -14.57
CA TRP A 171 -3.60 5.44 -13.44
C TRP A 171 -3.63 6.96 -13.66
N ILE A 172 -3.42 7.41 -14.89
CA ILE A 172 -3.48 8.83 -15.26
C ILE A 172 -4.89 9.30 -15.64
N ALA A 173 -5.87 8.38 -15.69
CA ALA A 173 -7.25 8.72 -15.97
C ALA A 173 -7.77 9.76 -14.96
N PRO A 174 -8.62 10.71 -15.39
CA PRO A 174 -9.15 11.76 -14.52
C PRO A 174 -10.10 11.20 -13.45
N THR A 175 -10.71 10.05 -13.71
CA THR A 175 -11.64 9.35 -12.83
C THR A 175 -11.25 7.89 -12.69
N ARG A 176 -11.88 7.19 -11.75
CA ARG A 176 -11.70 5.75 -11.52
C ARG A 176 -13.03 5.05 -11.24
N PRO A 177 -13.13 3.73 -11.45
CA PRO A 177 -14.33 2.97 -11.08
C PRO A 177 -14.64 3.07 -9.58
N GLU A 178 -15.93 3.16 -9.23
CA GLU A 178 -16.36 3.08 -7.82
C GLU A 178 -16.01 1.71 -7.22
N LEU A 179 -16.24 0.64 -7.99
CA LEU A 179 -15.90 -0.73 -7.61
C LEU A 179 -14.85 -1.33 -8.55
N GLU A 180 -13.90 -2.05 -7.95
CA GLU A 180 -12.92 -2.86 -8.65
C GLU A 180 -12.94 -4.27 -8.07
N PHE A 181 -12.95 -5.28 -8.94
CA PHE A 181 -12.97 -6.69 -8.54
C PHE A 181 -11.95 -7.44 -9.38
N TYR A 182 -11.09 -8.22 -8.73
CA TYR A 182 -9.97 -8.90 -9.34
C TYR A 182 -10.04 -10.40 -9.02
N ASP A 183 -9.92 -11.25 -10.04
CA ASP A 183 -9.77 -12.70 -9.94
C ASP A 183 -8.27 -13.03 -9.89
N LEU A 184 -7.75 -13.26 -8.69
CA LEU A 184 -6.32 -13.48 -8.45
C LEU A 184 -5.86 -14.88 -8.85
N LYS A 185 -6.77 -15.84 -9.11
CA LYS A 185 -6.39 -17.12 -9.72
C LYS A 185 -5.97 -16.94 -11.17
N LYS A 186 -6.70 -16.11 -11.91
CA LYS A 186 -6.42 -15.85 -13.33
C LYS A 186 -5.39 -14.73 -13.52
N ASP A 187 -5.38 -13.76 -12.62
CA ASP A 187 -4.50 -12.60 -12.66
C ASP A 187 -3.93 -12.32 -11.26
N ALA A 188 -2.91 -13.09 -10.89
CA ALA A 188 -2.27 -12.99 -9.57
C ALA A 188 -1.70 -11.59 -9.26
N ALA A 189 -1.38 -10.80 -10.28
CA ALA A 189 -0.90 -9.43 -10.11
C ALA A 189 -2.03 -8.40 -9.93
N GLY A 190 -3.29 -8.79 -10.15
CA GLY A 190 -4.46 -7.91 -9.99
C GLY A 190 -4.42 -6.72 -10.93
N LEU A 191 -4.11 -6.94 -12.21
CA LEU A 191 -4.00 -5.89 -13.22
C LEU A 191 -5.32 -5.61 -13.95
N HIS A 192 -6.22 -6.60 -14.02
CA HIS A 192 -7.46 -6.51 -14.78
C HIS A 192 -8.69 -6.44 -13.87
N ASN A 193 -9.33 -5.27 -13.82
CA ASN A 193 -10.59 -5.10 -13.12
C ASN A 193 -11.74 -5.75 -13.89
N VAL A 194 -12.37 -6.76 -13.30
CA VAL A 194 -13.51 -7.52 -13.84
C VAL A 194 -14.84 -7.19 -13.17
N ALA A 195 -14.94 -6.08 -12.42
CA ALA A 195 -16.15 -5.71 -11.69
C ALA A 195 -17.40 -5.61 -12.57
N VAL A 196 -17.29 -5.01 -13.76
CA VAL A 196 -18.43 -4.83 -14.67
C VAL A 196 -18.94 -6.18 -15.19
N SER A 197 -18.04 -7.08 -15.62
CA SER A 197 -18.42 -8.42 -16.07
C SER A 197 -18.88 -9.33 -14.93
N SER A 198 -18.53 -9.01 -13.68
CA SER A 198 -18.86 -9.78 -12.48
C SER A 198 -20.01 -9.17 -11.68
N ALA A 199 -20.80 -8.25 -12.26
CA ALA A 199 -21.85 -7.53 -11.53
C ALA A 199 -22.90 -8.44 -10.88
N ASN A 200 -23.16 -9.62 -11.46
CA ASN A 200 -24.08 -10.62 -10.93
C ASN A 200 -23.36 -11.77 -10.19
N ASP A 201 -22.05 -11.65 -9.95
CA ASP A 201 -21.27 -12.67 -9.25
C ASP A 201 -21.64 -12.70 -7.75
N PRO A 202 -22.14 -13.84 -7.23
CA PRO A 202 -22.49 -13.97 -5.81
C PRO A 202 -21.32 -13.68 -4.85
N LEU A 203 -20.09 -13.98 -5.25
CA LEU A 203 -18.89 -13.71 -4.45
C LEU A 203 -18.61 -12.21 -4.36
N MET A 204 -18.71 -11.49 -5.48
CA MET A 204 -18.55 -10.03 -5.48
C MET A 204 -19.60 -9.37 -4.58
N LYS A 205 -20.85 -9.85 -4.63
CA LYS A 205 -21.92 -9.38 -3.73
C LYS A 205 -21.62 -9.69 -2.26
N ARG A 206 -21.18 -10.92 -1.94
CA ARG A 206 -20.77 -11.32 -0.58
C ARG A 206 -19.66 -10.42 -0.04
N MET A 207 -18.64 -10.11 -0.84
CA MET A 207 -17.53 -9.26 -0.43
C MET A 207 -17.96 -7.80 -0.23
N GLN A 208 -18.89 -7.27 -1.03
CA GLN A 208 -19.48 -5.95 -0.78
C GLN A 208 -20.25 -5.92 0.55
N ASP A 209 -21.04 -6.95 0.83
CA ASP A 209 -21.80 -7.05 2.08
C ASP A 209 -20.86 -7.20 3.29
N ALA A 210 -19.78 -7.98 3.15
CA ALA A 210 -18.73 -8.10 4.16
C ALA A 210 -18.04 -6.75 4.44
N MET A 211 -17.70 -5.99 3.39
CA MET A 211 -17.14 -4.65 3.53
C MET A 211 -18.09 -3.71 4.27
N GLY A 212 -19.37 -3.68 3.88
CA GLY A 212 -20.38 -2.85 4.52
C GLY A 212 -20.58 -3.20 5.99
N LYS A 213 -20.57 -4.51 6.31
CA LYS A 213 -20.61 -4.99 7.70
C LYS A 213 -19.38 -4.55 8.46
N TRP A 214 -18.18 -4.76 7.91
CA TRP A 214 -16.92 -4.40 8.55
C TRP A 214 -16.87 -2.90 8.86
N ILE A 215 -17.16 -2.02 7.89
CA ILE A 215 -17.24 -0.55 8.07
C ILE A 215 -18.16 -0.20 9.26
N LYS A 216 -19.33 -0.84 9.34
CA LYS A 216 -20.31 -0.59 10.41
C LYS A 216 -19.81 -1.09 11.77
N THR A 217 -19.28 -2.32 11.83
CA THR A 217 -18.91 -2.97 13.09
C THR A 217 -17.65 -2.41 13.72
N THR A 218 -16.70 -1.93 12.92
CA THR A 218 -15.47 -1.30 13.42
C THR A 218 -15.66 0.17 13.78
N GLY A 219 -16.81 0.76 13.43
CA GLY A 219 -17.04 2.19 13.60
C GLY A 219 -16.11 3.03 12.73
N ASP A 220 -15.84 2.57 11.49
CA ASP A 220 -14.94 3.23 10.54
C ASP A 220 -15.28 4.73 10.41
N ARG A 221 -14.31 5.57 10.78
CA ARG A 221 -14.44 7.03 10.83
C ARG A 221 -13.97 7.72 9.55
N GLY A 222 -13.49 7.01 8.53
CA GLY A 222 -12.96 7.65 7.33
C GLY A 222 -14.01 8.37 6.47
N ALA A 223 -15.30 8.20 6.76
CA ALA A 223 -16.37 9.02 6.18
C ALA A 223 -16.54 10.37 6.88
N LEU A 224 -15.98 10.55 8.07
CA LEU A 224 -15.99 11.82 8.80
C LEU A 224 -14.91 12.73 8.19
N PRO A 225 -15.15 14.06 8.15
CA PRO A 225 -14.11 15.00 7.78
C PRO A 225 -12.91 14.87 8.74
N ASP A 226 -11.73 15.25 8.26
CA ASP A 226 -10.59 15.47 9.14
C ASP A 226 -11.05 16.37 10.32
N PRO A 227 -10.75 16.00 11.58
CA PRO A 227 -11.03 16.90 12.68
C PRO A 227 -10.31 18.23 12.45
N PRO A 228 -10.81 19.35 13.01
CA PRO A 228 -10.08 20.60 12.99
C PRO A 228 -8.64 20.38 13.46
N THR A 229 -7.68 20.74 12.61
CA THR A 229 -6.26 20.60 12.86
C THR A 229 -5.63 21.99 13.00
N GLU A 230 -4.62 22.10 13.85
CA GLU A 230 -3.71 23.25 13.87
C GLU A 230 -2.31 22.75 13.45
N PRO A 231 -1.77 23.18 12.30
CA PRO A 231 -2.36 24.12 11.33
C PRO A 231 -3.53 23.52 10.53
N THR A 232 -4.37 24.37 9.94
CA THR A 232 -5.54 24.00 9.13
C THR A 232 -5.16 23.15 7.91
N LEU A 233 -6.11 22.44 7.31
CA LEU A 233 -5.86 21.64 6.11
C LEU A 233 -5.30 22.48 4.94
N GLU A 234 -5.81 23.69 4.73
CA GLU A 234 -5.31 24.61 3.70
C GLU A 234 -3.85 25.00 3.96
N GLU A 235 -3.50 25.28 5.21
CA GLU A 235 -2.12 25.57 5.60
C GLU A 235 -1.21 24.34 5.45
N ILE A 236 -1.70 23.14 5.77
CA ILE A 236 -0.99 21.88 5.52
C ILE A 236 -0.72 21.74 4.01
N GLN A 237 -1.72 21.92 3.16
CA GLN A 237 -1.59 21.82 1.71
C GLN A 237 -0.58 22.86 1.17
N LYS A 238 -0.67 24.12 1.63
CA LYS A 238 0.28 25.18 1.28
C LYS A 238 1.70 24.83 1.72
N ALA A 239 1.87 24.31 2.94
CA ALA A 239 3.16 23.87 3.46
C ALA A 239 3.74 22.71 2.62
N LYS A 240 2.92 21.72 2.25
CA LYS A 240 3.34 20.60 1.39
C LYS A 240 3.70 21.04 -0.02
N ARG A 241 2.97 22.01 -0.59
CA ARG A 241 3.37 22.64 -1.86
C ARG A 241 4.70 23.37 -1.74
N GLY A 242 4.92 24.09 -0.63
CA GLY A 242 6.20 24.73 -0.33
C GLY A 242 7.36 23.73 -0.18
N ASP A 243 7.13 22.57 0.46
CA ASP A 243 8.11 21.48 0.55
C ASP A 243 8.51 20.93 -0.83
N TYR A 244 7.52 20.71 -1.69
CA TYR A 244 7.72 20.30 -3.08
C TYR A 244 8.56 21.33 -3.83
N GLN A 245 8.17 22.61 -3.75
CA GLN A 245 8.87 23.71 -4.43
C GLN A 245 10.32 23.84 -3.97
N ARG A 246 10.56 23.81 -2.65
CA ARG A 246 11.93 23.85 -2.10
C ARG A 246 12.78 22.66 -2.56
N THR A 247 12.19 21.48 -2.65
CA THR A 247 12.88 20.28 -3.15
C THR A 247 13.35 20.50 -4.58
N TRP A 248 12.46 20.97 -5.47
CA TRP A 248 12.81 21.19 -6.87
C TRP A 248 13.69 22.42 -7.10
N GLU A 249 13.55 23.47 -6.31
CA GLU A 249 14.45 24.62 -6.32
C GLU A 249 15.90 24.20 -6.01
N LYS A 250 16.09 23.28 -5.05
CA LYS A 250 17.41 22.72 -4.74
C LYS A 250 17.99 21.89 -5.88
N ARG A 251 17.15 21.17 -6.64
CA ARG A 251 17.55 20.23 -7.70
C ARG A 251 17.77 20.89 -9.05
N LEU A 252 16.86 21.77 -9.45
CA LEU A 252 16.76 22.34 -10.81
C LEU A 252 16.75 23.87 -10.84
N LYS A 253 16.91 24.56 -9.69
CA LYS A 253 16.77 26.03 -9.59
C LYS A 253 15.42 26.53 -10.13
N LYS A 254 14.40 25.68 -9.98
CA LYS A 254 13.04 25.88 -10.44
C LYS A 254 12.09 25.18 -9.48
N GLY A 255 11.24 25.92 -8.78
CA GLY A 255 10.25 25.36 -7.85
C GLY A 255 9.13 24.56 -8.51
N GLU A 256 8.86 24.79 -9.79
CA GLU A 256 7.77 24.15 -10.55
C GLU A 256 8.28 23.61 -11.91
N PRO A 257 9.13 22.56 -11.92
CA PRO A 257 9.60 21.97 -13.15
C PRO A 257 8.48 21.15 -13.84
N THR A 258 8.53 21.11 -15.16
CA THR A 258 7.67 20.27 -16.01
C THR A 258 7.95 18.79 -15.78
N ASP A 259 7.03 17.92 -16.20
CA ASP A 259 7.26 16.47 -16.12
C ASP A 259 8.54 16.04 -16.85
N ALA A 260 8.85 16.63 -18.00
CA ALA A 260 10.06 16.35 -18.78
C ALA A 260 11.34 16.75 -18.04
N GLU A 261 11.38 17.96 -17.47
CA GLU A 261 12.53 18.43 -16.66
C GLU A 261 12.75 17.53 -15.44
N ARG A 262 11.67 17.08 -14.79
CA ARG A 262 11.76 16.17 -13.64
C ARG A 262 12.31 14.81 -14.03
N VAL A 263 11.83 14.21 -15.11
CA VAL A 263 12.32 12.91 -15.60
C VAL A 263 13.79 13.02 -15.98
N ALA A 264 14.18 14.05 -16.74
CA ALA A 264 15.58 14.27 -17.12
C ALA A 264 16.51 14.37 -15.89
N TRP A 265 16.09 15.09 -14.84
CA TRP A 265 16.86 15.18 -13.60
C TRP A 265 17.07 13.82 -12.93
N TRP A 266 16.03 12.96 -12.90
CA TRP A 266 16.15 11.60 -12.36
C TRP A 266 17.08 10.73 -13.19
N GLU A 267 17.01 10.82 -14.52
CA GLU A 267 17.89 10.07 -15.41
C GLU A 267 19.36 10.46 -15.20
N GLU A 268 19.66 11.75 -15.15
CA GLU A 268 21.01 12.26 -14.88
C GLU A 268 21.50 11.86 -13.48
N SER A 269 20.70 12.11 -12.44
CA SER A 269 21.11 11.90 -11.04
C SER A 269 21.38 10.43 -10.70
N TYR A 270 20.76 9.50 -11.42
CA TYR A 270 20.87 8.06 -11.18
C TYR A 270 21.63 7.32 -12.29
N GLY A 271 22.18 8.04 -13.28
CA GLY A 271 22.92 7.45 -14.40
C GLY A 271 22.07 6.49 -15.23
N LEU A 272 20.77 6.77 -15.38
CA LEU A 272 19.87 5.97 -16.20
C LEU A 272 20.03 6.39 -17.67
N PRO A 273 20.00 5.44 -18.63
CA PRO A 273 20.02 5.81 -20.04
C PRO A 273 18.77 6.62 -20.36
N PRO A 274 18.89 7.75 -21.10
CA PRO A 274 17.73 8.55 -21.46
C PRO A 274 16.77 7.67 -22.25
N LYS A 275 15.58 7.42 -21.69
CA LYS A 275 14.51 6.81 -22.47
C LYS A 275 13.97 7.91 -23.34
N VAL A 276 14.37 7.85 -24.61
CA VAL A 276 13.90 8.66 -25.71
C VAL A 276 12.36 8.72 -25.70
N ILE A 277 11.79 9.71 -25.02
CA ILE A 277 10.43 10.19 -25.25
C ILE A 277 10.63 11.27 -26.33
N VAL A 278 10.83 10.85 -27.59
CA VAL A 278 10.74 11.81 -28.70
C VAL A 278 9.27 12.21 -28.81
N PRO A 279 8.96 13.52 -28.89
CA PRO A 279 7.61 13.99 -29.18
C PRO A 279 7.04 13.43 -30.49
#